data_AF-A0A2T0RWM5-F1
#
_entry.id   AF-A0A2T0RWM5-F1
#
_cell.length_a   1.000
_cell.length_b   1.000
_cell.length_c   1.000
_cell.angle_alpha   90.00
_cell.angle_beta   90.00
_cell.angle_gamma   90.00
#
_symmetry.space_group_name_H-M   'P 1'
#
loop_
_entity.id
_entity.type
_entity.pdbx_description
1 polymer ?
#
loop_
_entity_poly.entity_id
_entity_poly.type
_entity_poly.pdbx_seq_one_letter_code
_entity_poly.pdbx_strand_id
1 'polypeptide(L)'
;MPLKHATRLIFGHPAATIRPLHGGDLSTVSLLTLPSGRKIVAKQGPQVAREARMLSAMARAGAPVPEVLGLSGTVLFLEFLREITPDADGWSTLGHALRRLHGNLSPTFGWNEDYAFGAVAIPNTPRENWPDFWAEQRLFAAPEALPTEISRRLDQVCKHLDTLLPARPPAALLHGDLWSGNLLFGPNCRAAFIDPACYYGDAEVDLAMLHLFGAPPGEFLRAYGPLAPGWDVRRNIYQLWPALVHLRLFGNGYLPMIYSRLSALGF
;
A
#
# COMPACT_ATOMS: atom_id res chain seq x y z
N MET A 1 8.19 22.57 10.63
CA MET A 1 9.56 22.57 11.21
C MET A 1 10.57 22.23 10.11
N PRO A 2 11.70 22.94 9.98
CA PRO A 2 12.70 22.66 8.94
C PRO A 2 13.42 21.31 9.16
N LEU A 3 13.73 20.60 8.07
CA LEU A 3 14.38 19.28 8.09
C LEU A 3 15.68 19.28 8.91
N LYS A 4 16.55 20.28 8.72
CA LYS A 4 17.82 20.41 9.46
C LYS A 4 17.63 20.47 10.98
N HIS A 5 16.55 21.10 11.45
CA HIS A 5 16.25 21.18 12.87
C HIS A 5 15.73 19.84 13.39
N ALA A 6 14.81 19.20 12.67
CA ALA A 6 14.33 17.86 12.97
C ALA A 6 15.47 16.82 13.05
N THR A 7 16.42 16.87 12.10
CA THR A 7 17.61 16.00 12.13
C THR A 7 18.42 16.19 13.40
N ARG A 8 18.67 17.44 13.82
CA ARG A 8 19.43 17.72 15.05
C ARG A 8 18.70 17.23 16.30
N LEU A 9 17.38 17.34 16.35
CA LEU A 9 16.59 16.83 17.48
C LEU A 9 16.68 15.31 17.61
N ILE A 10 16.60 14.57 16.51
CA ILE A 10 16.61 13.11 16.53
C ILE A 10 18.03 12.52 16.68
N PHE A 11 19.02 13.10 16.00
CA PHE A 11 20.38 12.52 15.94
C PHE A 11 21.44 13.31 16.72
N GLY A 12 21.07 14.42 17.36
CA GLY A 12 22.00 15.28 18.11
C GLY A 12 22.90 16.19 17.26
N HIS A 13 22.91 16.02 15.94
CA HIS A 13 23.73 16.80 15.01
C HIS A 13 23.00 17.04 13.67
N PRO A 14 23.39 18.06 12.88
CA PRO A 14 22.86 18.21 11.52
C PRO A 14 23.33 17.06 10.60
N ALA A 15 22.67 16.90 9.45
CA ALA A 15 23.18 16.05 8.38
C ALA A 15 24.39 16.72 7.71
N ALA A 16 25.39 15.91 7.31
CA ALA A 16 26.53 16.38 6.54
C ALA A 16 26.14 16.72 5.10
N THR A 17 25.28 15.90 4.49
CA THR A 17 24.68 16.19 3.18
C THR A 17 23.19 15.86 3.17
N ILE A 18 22.44 16.59 2.36
CA ILE A 18 21.02 16.35 2.09
C ILE A 18 20.86 16.37 0.57
N ARG A 19 20.32 15.30 0.00
CA ARG A 19 20.04 15.21 -1.43
C ARG A 19 18.58 14.81 -1.61
N PRO A 20 17.80 15.51 -2.44
CA PRO A 20 16.45 15.05 -2.77
C PRO A 20 16.54 13.68 -3.45
N LEU A 21 15.64 12.77 -3.08
CA LEU A 21 15.39 11.55 -3.83
C LEU A 21 14.18 11.79 -4.73
N HIS A 22 14.21 11.20 -5.93
CA HIS A 22 13.01 11.12 -6.75
C HIS A 22 12.11 10.04 -6.16
N GLY A 23 10.86 10.36 -5.85
CA GLY A 23 9.90 9.42 -5.28
C GLY A 23 8.93 10.11 -4.33
N GLY A 24 7.65 9.79 -4.47
CA GLY A 24 6.55 10.29 -3.63
C GLY A 24 5.79 11.46 -4.25
N ASP A 25 4.61 11.18 -4.83
CA ASP A 25 3.68 12.23 -5.29
C ASP A 25 3.07 13.02 -4.12
N LEU A 26 3.16 12.48 -2.90
CA LEU A 26 2.48 12.96 -1.70
C LEU A 26 3.41 13.55 -0.63
N SER A 27 4.72 13.28 -0.69
CA SER A 27 5.68 13.69 0.35
C SER A 27 7.05 13.92 -0.25
N THR A 28 7.76 14.92 0.28
CA THR A 28 9.14 15.18 -0.14
C THR A 28 10.07 14.15 0.51
N VAL A 29 10.86 13.45 -0.31
CA VAL A 29 11.81 12.43 0.17
C VAL A 29 13.24 12.92 -0.04
N SER A 30 14.08 12.74 0.98
CA SER A 30 15.49 13.16 0.95
C SER A 30 16.40 12.07 1.53
N LEU A 31 17.55 11.86 0.88
CA LEU A 31 18.66 11.09 1.41
C LEU A 31 19.56 12.01 2.25
N LEU A 32 19.74 11.66 3.51
CA LEU A 32 20.65 12.36 4.41
C LEU A 32 21.86 11.47 4.66
N THR A 33 23.05 12.07 4.61
CA THR A 33 24.27 11.44 5.11
C THR A 33 24.63 12.09 6.44
N LEU A 34 24.70 11.31 7.51
CA LEU A 34 25.14 11.77 8.83
C LEU A 34 26.68 11.96 8.84
N PRO A 35 27.25 12.72 9.80
CA PRO A 35 28.70 12.90 9.91
C PRO A 35 29.49 11.60 10.02
N SER A 36 28.88 10.54 10.56
CA SER A 36 29.46 9.18 10.62
C SER A 36 29.53 8.46 9.27
N GLY A 37 28.96 9.03 8.20
CA GLY A 37 28.79 8.38 6.90
C GLY A 37 27.53 7.51 6.79
N ARG A 38 26.79 7.29 7.89
CA ARG A 38 25.50 6.56 7.86
C ARG A 38 24.50 7.31 6.98
N LYS A 39 23.85 6.57 6.09
CA LYS A 39 22.77 7.07 5.23
C LYS A 39 21.41 6.81 5.89
N ILE A 40 20.51 7.77 5.80
CA ILE A 40 19.12 7.67 6.28
C ILE A 40 18.18 8.33 5.26
N VAL A 41 16.93 7.89 5.22
CA VAL A 41 15.87 8.54 4.43
C VAL A 41 15.06 9.44 5.35
N ALA A 42 14.75 10.66 4.89
CA ALA A 42 13.80 11.55 5.55
C ALA A 42 12.61 11.79 4.63
N LYS A 43 11.41 11.54 5.13
CA LYS A 43 10.15 11.89 4.46
C LYS A 43 9.50 13.07 5.16
N GLN A 44 9.03 14.05 4.40
CA GLN A 44 8.33 15.22 4.93
C GLN A 44 6.93 15.31 4.34
N GLY A 45 5.93 15.34 5.22
CA GLY A 45 4.52 15.42 4.80
C GLY A 45 3.55 15.34 5.98
N PRO A 46 2.25 15.61 5.74
CA PRO A 46 1.23 15.58 6.79
C PRO A 46 0.93 14.15 7.28
N GLN A 47 1.22 13.14 6.47
CA GLN A 47 0.86 11.74 6.74
C GLN A 47 1.95 10.91 7.42
N VAL A 48 3.15 11.45 7.60
CA VAL A 48 4.33 10.68 8.01
C VAL A 48 4.19 10.02 9.39
N ALA A 49 3.39 10.60 10.29
CA ALA A 49 3.11 10.00 11.59
C ALA A 49 2.24 8.73 11.48
N ARG A 50 1.29 8.72 10.53
CA ARG A 50 0.45 7.56 10.21
C ARG A 50 1.28 6.47 9.55
N GLU A 51 2.10 6.84 8.56
CA GLU A 51 3.05 5.93 7.90
C GLU A 51 3.97 5.24 8.92
N ALA A 52 4.55 5.98 9.86
CA ALA A 52 5.40 5.43 10.91
C ALA A 52 4.69 4.35 11.76
N ARG A 53 3.41 4.56 12.09
CA ARG A 53 2.60 3.58 12.84
C ARG A 53 2.32 2.33 12.00
N MET A 54 2.03 2.50 10.72
CA MET A 54 1.79 1.40 9.78
C MET A 54 3.06 0.56 9.58
N LEU A 55 4.21 1.19 9.35
CA LEU A 55 5.52 0.51 9.31
C LEU A 55 5.82 -0.23 10.62
N SER A 56 5.57 0.39 11.77
CA SER A 56 5.75 -0.26 13.07
C SER A 56 4.81 -1.46 13.29
N ALA A 57 3.59 -1.42 12.76
CA ALA A 57 2.66 -2.54 12.79
C ALA A 57 3.14 -3.69 11.90
N MET A 58 3.58 -3.39 10.67
CA MET A 58 4.14 -4.37 9.75
C MET A 58 5.42 -5.02 10.30
N ALA A 59 6.31 -4.25 10.92
CA ALA A 59 7.51 -4.77 11.57
C ALA A 59 7.18 -5.76 12.69
N ARG A 60 6.18 -5.44 13.54
CA ARG A 60 5.69 -6.35 14.59
C ARG A 60 5.05 -7.61 14.02
N ALA A 61 4.41 -7.51 12.86
CA ALA A 61 3.89 -8.64 12.10
C ALA A 61 4.98 -9.50 11.43
N GLY A 62 6.26 -9.10 11.55
CA GLY A 62 7.41 -9.80 10.99
C GLY A 62 7.66 -9.52 9.51
N ALA A 63 7.02 -8.52 8.93
CA ALA A 63 7.29 -8.09 7.57
C ALA A 63 8.59 -7.25 7.51
N PRO A 64 9.43 -7.45 6.49
CA PRO A 64 10.60 -6.61 6.27
C PRO A 64 10.15 -5.23 5.79
N VAL A 65 10.44 -4.22 6.60
CA VAL A 65 10.17 -2.80 6.35
C VAL A 65 11.39 -2.00 6.83
N PRO A 66 11.64 -0.78 6.32
CA PRO A 66 12.71 0.05 6.85
C PRO A 66 12.48 0.38 8.33
N GLU A 67 13.55 0.33 9.14
CA GLU A 67 13.48 0.72 10.54
C GLU A 67 13.02 2.18 10.67
N VAL A 68 12.05 2.43 11.56
CA VAL A 68 11.66 3.80 11.95
C VAL A 68 12.67 4.33 12.95
N LEU A 69 13.55 5.22 12.48
CA LEU A 69 14.64 5.80 13.29
C LEU A 69 14.17 6.96 14.17
N GLY A 70 13.07 7.61 13.79
CA GLY A 70 12.49 8.69 14.59
C GLY A 70 11.45 9.50 13.83
N LEU A 71 10.66 10.25 14.59
CA LEU A 71 9.62 11.15 14.10
C LEU A 71 9.75 12.49 14.82
N SER A 72 9.81 13.58 14.07
CA SER A 72 9.87 14.94 14.64
C SER A 72 8.98 15.89 13.85
N GLY A 73 7.82 16.23 14.42
CA GLY A 73 6.80 17.02 13.75
C GLY A 73 6.30 16.30 12.49
N THR A 74 6.46 16.93 11.32
CA THR A 74 6.07 16.39 10.02
C THR A 74 7.23 15.75 9.26
N VAL A 75 8.24 15.24 9.98
CA VAL A 75 9.42 14.57 9.40
C VAL A 75 9.58 13.19 10.01
N LEU A 76 9.55 12.16 9.16
CA LEU A 76 9.84 10.77 9.49
C LEU A 76 11.23 10.40 8.98
N PHE A 77 12.04 9.81 9.85
CA PHE A 77 13.36 9.29 9.53
C PHE A 77 13.32 7.76 9.48
N LEU A 78 13.80 7.21 8.38
CA LEU A 78 13.80 5.78 8.09
C LEU A 78 15.22 5.28 7.80
N GLU A 79 15.44 3.99 8.02
CA GLU A 79 16.59 3.27 7.50
C GLU A 79 16.71 3.49 5.99
N PHE A 80 17.93 3.77 5.52
CA PHE A 80 18.23 3.73 4.10
C PHE A 80 18.49 2.30 3.66
N LEU A 81 17.62 1.78 2.80
CA LEU A 81 17.79 0.47 2.18
C LEU A 81 18.47 0.62 0.82
N ARG A 82 19.53 -0.16 0.58
CA ARG A 82 20.22 -0.17 -0.72
C ARG A 82 19.44 -1.03 -1.70
N GLU A 83 18.97 -0.40 -2.77
CA GLU A 83 18.25 -1.07 -3.84
C GLU A 83 19.20 -1.75 -4.84
N ILE A 84 18.80 -2.93 -5.30
CA ILE A 84 19.39 -3.68 -6.40
C ILE A 84 18.29 -4.21 -7.31
N THR A 85 18.65 -4.67 -8.51
CA THR A 85 17.70 -5.39 -9.37
C THR A 85 17.25 -6.69 -8.69
N PRO A 86 15.94 -7.01 -8.66
CA PRO A 86 15.46 -8.27 -8.11
C PRO A 86 15.96 -9.47 -8.90
N ASP A 87 16.27 -10.54 -8.18
CA ASP A 87 16.47 -11.89 -8.70
C ASP A 87 15.35 -12.84 -8.24
N ALA A 88 15.42 -14.10 -8.68
CA ALA A 88 14.45 -15.14 -8.32
C ALA A 88 14.30 -15.32 -6.80
N ASP A 89 15.42 -15.28 -6.07
CA ASP A 89 15.45 -15.48 -4.62
C ASP A 89 14.85 -14.28 -3.88
N GLY A 90 15.09 -13.05 -4.35
CA GLY A 90 14.45 -11.84 -3.83
C GLY A 90 12.93 -11.90 -3.93
N TRP A 91 12.39 -12.36 -5.07
CA TRP A 91 10.94 -12.56 -5.25
C TRP A 91 10.37 -13.67 -4.36
N SER A 92 11.12 -14.77 -4.18
CA SER A 92 10.77 -15.82 -3.23
C SER A 92 10.69 -15.28 -1.80
N THR A 93 11.72 -14.55 -1.34
CA THR A 93 11.75 -13.88 -0.03
C THR A 93 10.54 -12.96 0.15
N LEU A 94 10.22 -12.17 -0.88
CA LEU A 94 9.05 -11.29 -0.85
C LEU A 94 7.74 -12.07 -0.69
N GLY A 95 7.56 -13.19 -1.39
CA GLY A 95 6.38 -14.04 -1.28
C GLY A 95 6.19 -14.60 0.13
N HIS A 96 7.26 -15.11 0.74
CA HIS A 96 7.25 -15.57 2.14
C HIS A 96 6.96 -14.43 3.13
N ALA A 97 7.53 -13.25 2.89
CA ALA A 97 7.32 -12.06 3.71
C ALA A 97 5.86 -11.58 3.66
N LEU A 98 5.26 -11.52 2.47
CA LEU A 98 3.86 -11.11 2.30
C LEU A 98 2.91 -12.12 2.95
N ARG A 99 3.17 -13.43 2.78
CA ARG A 99 2.38 -14.48 3.45
C ARG A 99 2.43 -14.33 4.97
N ARG A 100 3.59 -13.99 5.53
CA ARG A 100 3.75 -13.74 6.97
C ARG A 100 2.95 -12.52 7.42
N LEU A 101 3.03 -11.41 6.67
CA LEU A 101 2.25 -10.21 6.94
C LEU A 101 0.75 -10.54 7.00
N HIS A 102 0.22 -11.19 5.95
CA HIS A 102 -1.18 -11.58 5.85
C HIS A 102 -1.63 -12.60 6.91
N GLY A 103 -0.70 -13.33 7.53
CA GLY A 103 -0.99 -14.22 8.65
C GLY A 103 -1.35 -13.50 9.95
N ASN A 104 -1.21 -12.17 10.02
CA ASN A 104 -1.61 -11.37 11.18
C ASN A 104 -3.07 -10.94 10.99
N LEU A 105 -3.97 -11.52 11.79
CA LEU A 105 -5.41 -11.38 11.62
C LEU A 105 -6.03 -10.44 12.65
N SER A 106 -7.14 -9.81 12.28
CA SER A 106 -8.01 -9.02 13.14
C SER A 106 -9.42 -9.62 13.19
N PRO A 107 -10.21 -9.38 14.26
CA PRO A 107 -11.64 -9.72 14.29
C PRO A 107 -12.50 -8.89 13.32
N THR A 108 -12.04 -7.70 12.92
CA THR A 108 -12.78 -6.78 12.04
C THR A 108 -11.91 -6.26 10.91
N PHE A 109 -12.55 -5.88 9.81
CA PHE A 109 -11.94 -5.14 8.71
C PHE A 109 -11.73 -3.67 9.08
N GLY A 110 -10.79 -2.99 8.42
CA GLY A 110 -10.50 -1.58 8.63
C GLY A 110 -9.22 -1.33 9.44
N TRP A 111 -9.08 -0.12 9.96
CA TRP A 111 -7.90 0.35 10.70
C TRP A 111 -8.32 1.26 11.85
N ASN A 112 -7.39 1.57 12.75
CA ASN A 112 -7.69 2.40 13.92
C ASN A 112 -7.82 3.91 13.60
N GLU A 113 -7.48 4.32 12.39
CA GLU A 113 -7.62 5.69 11.89
C GLU A 113 -7.76 5.72 10.37
N ASP A 114 -8.40 6.76 9.86
CA ASP A 114 -8.47 7.01 8.41
C ASP A 114 -7.12 7.47 7.85
N TYR A 115 -6.91 7.19 6.57
CA TYR A 115 -5.73 7.61 5.80
C TYR A 115 -6.14 8.44 4.58
N ALA A 116 -5.17 8.91 3.80
CA ALA A 116 -5.46 9.53 2.51
C ALA A 116 -4.28 9.42 1.55
N PHE A 117 -4.59 9.18 0.27
CA PHE A 117 -3.67 9.43 -0.84
C PHE A 117 -3.95 10.84 -1.37
N GLY A 118 -3.16 11.82 -0.94
CA GLY A 118 -3.39 13.22 -1.32
C GLY A 118 -4.78 13.69 -0.91
N ALA A 119 -5.61 14.04 -1.89
CA ALA A 119 -7.00 14.44 -1.68
C ALA A 119 -7.98 13.25 -1.52
N VAL A 120 -7.58 12.03 -1.86
CA VAL A 120 -8.45 10.85 -1.81
C VAL A 120 -8.46 10.28 -0.40
N ALA A 121 -9.56 10.46 0.30
CA ALA A 121 -9.77 9.87 1.62
C ALA A 121 -9.83 8.34 1.55
N ILE A 122 -9.29 7.69 2.58
CA ILE A 122 -9.37 6.23 2.79
C ILE A 122 -10.01 6.01 4.16
N PRO A 123 -11.36 5.92 4.20
CA PRO A 123 -12.09 5.56 5.40
C PRO A 123 -11.69 4.16 5.84
N ASN A 124 -11.54 3.97 7.15
CA ASN A 124 -11.09 2.72 7.74
C ASN A 124 -11.95 2.29 8.93
N THR A 125 -13.15 2.87 9.07
CA THR A 125 -14.06 2.56 10.17
C THR A 125 -14.30 1.05 10.24
N PRO A 126 -14.16 0.42 11.42
CA PRO A 126 -14.32 -1.03 11.54
C PRO A 126 -15.65 -1.57 10.98
N ARG A 127 -15.57 -2.73 10.33
CA ARG A 127 -16.72 -3.49 9.80
C ARG A 127 -16.51 -4.99 9.97
N GLU A 128 -17.60 -5.75 10.03
CA GLU A 128 -17.58 -7.22 10.13
C GLU A 128 -17.87 -7.93 8.80
N ASN A 129 -18.45 -7.22 7.83
CA ASN A 129 -18.78 -7.73 6.50
C ASN A 129 -17.84 -7.09 5.48
N TRP A 130 -17.17 -7.92 4.68
CA TRP A 130 -16.19 -7.48 3.70
C TRP A 130 -16.81 -6.82 2.45
N PRO A 131 -17.84 -7.39 1.80
CA PRO A 131 -18.61 -6.70 0.75
C PRO A 131 -19.03 -5.26 1.13
N ASP A 132 -19.62 -5.08 2.32
CA ASP A 132 -20.07 -3.78 2.83
C ASP A 132 -18.89 -2.81 2.99
N PHE A 133 -17.80 -3.29 3.62
CA PHE A 133 -16.57 -2.52 3.77
C PHE A 133 -16.01 -2.08 2.41
N TRP A 134 -15.95 -3.00 1.44
CA TRP A 134 -15.40 -2.73 0.12
C TRP A 134 -16.25 -1.73 -0.68
N ALA A 135 -17.58 -1.89 -0.64
CA ALA A 135 -18.50 -0.97 -1.31
C ALA A 135 -18.39 0.45 -0.73
N GLU A 136 -18.61 0.59 0.58
CA GLU A 136 -18.71 1.89 1.25
C GLU A 136 -17.35 2.59 1.36
N GLN A 137 -16.31 1.85 1.79
CA GLN A 137 -15.05 2.44 2.22
C GLN A 137 -13.94 2.34 1.17
N ARG A 138 -14.21 1.74 -0.01
CA ARG A 138 -13.29 1.75 -1.14
C ARG A 138 -13.97 2.28 -2.39
N LEU A 139 -14.92 1.55 -2.97
CA LEU A 139 -15.51 1.95 -4.27
C LEU A 139 -16.21 3.33 -4.19
N PHE A 140 -16.89 3.63 -3.08
CA PHE A 140 -17.59 4.90 -2.85
C PHE A 140 -16.94 5.83 -1.79
N ALA A 141 -15.70 5.55 -1.36
CA ALA A 141 -14.98 6.30 -0.32
C ALA A 141 -14.85 7.81 -0.57
N ALA A 142 -14.84 8.22 -1.84
CA ALA A 142 -14.76 9.60 -2.28
C ALA A 142 -15.79 9.81 -3.41
N PRO A 143 -17.02 10.25 -3.09
CA PRO A 143 -18.13 10.34 -4.04
C PRO A 143 -18.07 11.58 -4.94
N GLU A 144 -16.92 12.26 -5.03
CA GLU A 144 -16.68 13.28 -6.06
C GLU A 144 -17.15 12.74 -7.42
N ALA A 145 -17.73 13.62 -8.25
CA ALA A 145 -18.54 13.22 -9.39
C ALA A 145 -17.76 12.32 -10.38
N LEU A 146 -17.89 11.00 -10.21
CA LEU A 146 -17.51 10.02 -11.20
C LEU A 146 -18.38 10.25 -12.44
N PRO A 147 -17.89 9.97 -13.66
CA PRO A 147 -18.74 9.95 -14.83
C PRO A 147 -19.98 9.09 -14.57
N THR A 148 -21.17 9.62 -14.90
CA THR A 148 -22.47 8.99 -14.57
C THR A 148 -22.53 7.51 -14.93
N GLU A 149 -21.94 7.16 -16.09
CA GLU A 149 -21.88 5.79 -16.56
C GLU A 149 -21.02 4.87 -15.67
N ILE A 150 -19.87 5.34 -15.18
CA ILE A 150 -19.04 4.57 -14.24
C ILE A 150 -19.77 4.41 -12.92
N SER A 151 -20.38 5.48 -12.41
CA SER A 151 -21.16 5.43 -11.17
C SER A 151 -22.28 4.38 -11.25
N ARG A 152 -23.03 4.38 -12.36
CA ARG A 152 -24.09 3.39 -12.62
C ARG A 152 -23.55 1.95 -12.65
N ARG A 153 -22.43 1.71 -13.33
CA ARG A 153 -21.83 0.36 -13.42
C ARG A 153 -21.26 -0.09 -12.07
N LEU A 154 -20.65 0.80 -11.29
CA LEU A 154 -20.19 0.50 -9.93
C LEU A 154 -21.34 0.16 -8.99
N ASP A 155 -22.47 0.86 -9.09
CA ASP A 155 -23.69 0.52 -8.34
C ASP A 155 -24.18 -0.90 -8.69
N GLN A 156 -24.13 -1.30 -9.96
CA GLN A 156 -24.44 -2.68 -10.37
C GLN A 156 -23.45 -3.70 -9.80
N VAL A 157 -22.15 -3.41 -9.82
CA VAL A 157 -21.13 -4.28 -9.18
C VAL A 157 -21.44 -4.44 -7.69
N CYS A 158 -21.72 -3.33 -6.98
CA CYS A 158 -21.95 -3.33 -5.54
C CYS A 158 -23.16 -4.19 -5.15
N LYS A 159 -24.23 -4.18 -5.96
CA LYS A 159 -25.40 -5.06 -5.77
C LYS A 159 -25.10 -6.55 -5.86
N HIS A 160 -23.95 -6.93 -6.41
CA HIS A 160 -23.54 -8.32 -6.58
C HIS A 160 -22.31 -8.69 -5.72
N LEU A 161 -21.79 -7.79 -4.88
CA LEU A 161 -20.57 -8.09 -4.11
C LEU A 161 -20.75 -9.24 -3.14
N ASP A 162 -21.94 -9.43 -2.55
CA ASP A 162 -22.21 -10.56 -1.65
C ASP A 162 -22.10 -11.94 -2.33
N THR A 163 -22.25 -11.99 -3.66
CA THR A 163 -22.08 -13.23 -4.43
C THR A 163 -20.67 -13.36 -5.02
N LEU A 164 -19.98 -12.24 -5.25
CA LEU A 164 -18.67 -12.20 -5.90
C LEU A 164 -17.50 -12.21 -4.90
N LEU A 165 -17.72 -11.72 -3.68
CA LEU A 165 -16.72 -11.67 -2.61
C LEU A 165 -17.17 -12.53 -1.42
N PRO A 166 -16.24 -13.16 -0.69
CA PRO A 166 -16.58 -13.81 0.57
C PRO A 166 -17.07 -12.77 1.58
N ALA A 167 -18.11 -13.10 2.35
CA ALA A 167 -18.66 -12.18 3.37
C ALA A 167 -17.66 -11.93 4.52
N ARG A 168 -16.91 -12.95 4.91
CA ARG A 168 -15.97 -12.94 6.06
C ARG A 168 -14.66 -13.68 5.74
N PRO A 169 -13.86 -13.20 4.75
CA PRO A 169 -12.49 -13.69 4.60
C PRO A 169 -11.69 -13.38 5.88
N PRO A 170 -10.58 -14.10 6.14
CA PRO A 170 -9.67 -13.71 7.21
C PRO A 170 -9.24 -12.24 7.02
N ALA A 171 -9.50 -11.39 8.02
CA ALA A 171 -9.12 -9.98 7.97
C ALA A 171 -7.60 -9.85 8.22
N ALA A 172 -6.83 -10.04 7.16
CA ALA A 172 -5.39 -10.01 7.14
C ALA A 172 -4.87 -8.57 7.22
N LEU A 173 -3.76 -8.36 7.94
CA LEU A 173 -3.03 -7.10 7.88
C LEU A 173 -2.48 -6.93 6.46
N LEU A 174 -2.95 -5.91 5.75
CA LEU A 174 -2.50 -5.59 4.39
C LEU A 174 -1.42 -4.50 4.41
N HIS A 175 -0.56 -4.51 3.41
CA HIS A 175 0.22 -3.35 3.02
C HIS A 175 -0.69 -2.21 2.55
N GLY A 176 -1.72 -2.53 1.76
CA GLY A 176 -2.80 -1.62 1.35
C GLY A 176 -2.49 -0.74 0.14
N ASP A 177 -1.22 -0.63 -0.26
CA ASP A 177 -0.77 0.02 -1.50
C ASP A 177 0.33 -0.80 -2.22
N LEU A 178 0.12 -2.12 -2.36
CA LEU A 178 1.19 -3.02 -2.79
C LEU A 178 1.37 -3.09 -4.31
N TRP A 179 2.17 -2.20 -4.89
CA TRP A 179 2.61 -2.26 -6.29
C TRP A 179 4.14 -2.31 -6.38
N SER A 180 4.68 -2.56 -7.58
CA SER A 180 6.13 -2.77 -7.79
C SER A 180 7.01 -1.61 -7.32
N GLY A 181 6.52 -0.36 -7.36
CA GLY A 181 7.24 0.81 -6.85
C GLY A 181 7.37 0.87 -5.32
N ASN A 182 6.53 0.12 -4.60
CA ASN A 182 6.55 0.01 -3.13
C ASN A 182 7.30 -1.23 -2.64
N LEU A 183 8.07 -1.87 -3.54
CA LEU A 183 8.95 -3.00 -3.25
C LEU A 183 10.40 -2.56 -3.40
N LEU A 184 11.21 -2.77 -2.37
CA LEU A 184 12.66 -2.60 -2.46
C LEU A 184 13.35 -3.95 -2.37
N PHE A 185 14.19 -4.25 -3.36
CA PHE A 185 15.05 -5.42 -3.34
C PHE A 185 16.47 -5.03 -2.95
N GLY A 186 17.05 -5.77 -2.02
CA GLY A 186 18.36 -5.49 -1.44
C GLY A 186 19.32 -6.66 -1.62
N PRO A 187 20.62 -6.45 -1.32
CA PRO A 187 21.63 -7.49 -1.41
C PRO A 187 21.29 -8.70 -0.53
N ASN A 188 21.79 -9.87 -0.92
CA ASN A 188 21.62 -11.14 -0.22
C ASN A 188 20.13 -11.55 -0.12
N CYS A 189 19.42 -11.50 -1.25
CA CYS A 189 18.03 -11.94 -1.40
C CYS A 189 17.05 -11.21 -0.46
N ARG A 190 17.37 -9.96 -0.08
CA ARG A 190 16.50 -9.14 0.77
C ARG A 190 15.41 -8.50 -0.05
N ALA A 191 14.21 -8.44 0.51
CA ALA A 191 13.11 -7.65 0.00
C ALA A 191 12.47 -6.89 1.16
N ALA A 192 11.97 -5.69 0.93
CA ALA A 192 11.29 -4.88 1.92
C ALA A 192 10.09 -4.14 1.30
N PHE A 193 9.07 -3.94 2.11
CA PHE A 193 7.91 -3.12 1.77
C PHE A 193 8.14 -1.68 2.24
N ILE A 194 7.68 -0.71 1.45
CA ILE A 194 7.74 0.72 1.77
C ILE A 194 6.41 1.40 1.42
N ASP A 195 6.16 2.58 2.00
CA ASP A 195 4.98 3.39 1.69
C ASP A 195 3.63 2.67 1.92
N PRO A 196 3.39 2.10 3.11
CA PRO A 196 2.15 1.38 3.37
C PRO A 196 0.94 2.31 3.53
N ALA A 197 -0.23 1.76 3.21
CA ALA A 197 -1.55 2.27 3.54
C ALA A 197 -2.35 1.18 4.26
N CYS A 198 -1.78 0.65 5.36
CA CYS A 198 -2.26 -0.53 6.05
C CYS A 198 -3.72 -0.43 6.52
N TYR A 199 -4.40 -1.57 6.42
CA TYR A 199 -5.67 -1.87 7.07
C TYR A 199 -5.84 -3.39 7.12
N TYR A 200 -6.80 -3.87 7.91
CA TYR A 200 -7.19 -5.28 7.90
C TYR A 200 -8.25 -5.51 6.82
N GLY A 201 -8.01 -6.46 5.93
CA GLY A 201 -8.85 -6.74 4.76
C GLY A 201 -8.62 -8.13 4.18
N ASP A 202 -9.21 -8.41 3.02
CA ASP A 202 -8.89 -9.63 2.28
C ASP A 202 -7.46 -9.54 1.72
N ALA A 203 -6.63 -10.56 2.03
CA ALA A 203 -5.26 -10.72 1.54
C ALA A 203 -5.13 -10.63 0.01
N GLU A 204 -6.20 -10.97 -0.71
CA GLU A 204 -6.28 -10.89 -2.16
C GLU A 204 -6.20 -9.46 -2.70
N VAL A 205 -6.46 -8.43 -1.89
CA VAL A 205 -6.35 -7.03 -2.32
C VAL A 205 -4.92 -6.64 -2.65
N ASP A 206 -3.96 -6.97 -1.78
CA ASP A 206 -2.54 -6.67 -1.99
C ASP A 206 -2.00 -7.42 -3.22
N LEU A 207 -2.41 -8.68 -3.39
CA LEU A 207 -2.09 -9.46 -4.57
C LEU A 207 -2.67 -8.82 -5.84
N ALA A 208 -3.88 -8.27 -5.77
CA ALA A 208 -4.57 -7.70 -6.92
C ALA A 208 -3.91 -6.39 -7.34
N MET A 209 -3.49 -5.57 -6.37
CA MET A 209 -2.71 -4.37 -6.61
C MET A 209 -1.36 -4.69 -7.26
N LEU A 210 -0.68 -5.74 -6.80
CA LEU A 210 0.62 -6.13 -7.34
C LEU A 210 0.53 -6.59 -8.82
N HIS A 211 -0.64 -7.11 -9.22
CA HIS A 211 -0.96 -7.50 -10.60
C HIS A 211 -1.64 -6.40 -11.44
N LEU A 212 -1.70 -5.15 -10.94
CA LEU A 212 -2.32 -4.03 -11.66
C LEU A 212 -1.39 -3.45 -12.71
N PHE A 213 -0.16 -3.14 -12.32
CA PHE A 213 0.88 -2.58 -13.19
C PHE A 213 2.07 -3.54 -13.41
N GLY A 214 2.03 -4.72 -12.81
CA GLY A 214 3.10 -5.70 -12.86
C GLY A 214 2.58 -7.13 -13.03
N ALA A 215 3.53 -8.05 -13.21
CA ALA A 215 3.31 -9.47 -13.19
C ALA A 215 4.41 -10.10 -12.32
N PRO A 216 4.13 -10.36 -11.04
CA PRO A 216 5.06 -11.09 -10.17
C PRO A 216 5.47 -12.41 -10.83
N PRO A 217 6.76 -12.76 -10.79
CA PRO A 217 7.23 -13.98 -11.41
C PRO A 217 6.77 -15.20 -10.60
N GLY A 218 6.85 -16.39 -11.20
CA GLY A 218 6.29 -17.61 -10.59
C GLY A 218 6.91 -17.96 -9.22
N GLU A 219 8.15 -17.53 -8.97
CA GLU A 219 8.89 -17.66 -7.71
C GLU A 219 8.12 -17.03 -6.55
N PHE A 220 7.61 -15.81 -6.76
CA PHE A 220 6.80 -15.11 -5.77
C PHE A 220 5.55 -15.91 -5.41
N LEU A 221 4.83 -16.41 -6.42
CA LEU A 221 3.59 -17.15 -6.20
C LEU A 221 3.84 -18.49 -5.50
N ARG A 222 4.92 -19.20 -5.85
CA ARG A 222 5.31 -20.44 -5.18
C ARG A 222 5.63 -20.21 -3.70
N ALA A 223 6.28 -19.10 -3.37
CA ALA A 223 6.61 -18.73 -2.00
C ALA A 223 5.41 -18.22 -1.20
N TYR A 224 4.55 -17.41 -1.82
CA TYR A 224 3.34 -16.87 -1.19
C TYR A 224 2.28 -17.96 -0.96
N GLY A 225 2.09 -18.84 -1.94
CA GLY A 225 1.12 -19.93 -1.91
C GLY A 225 0.01 -19.79 -2.96
N PRO A 226 -0.84 -20.83 -3.09
CA PRO A 226 -1.88 -20.88 -4.11
C PRO A 226 -2.98 -19.83 -3.84
N LEU A 227 -3.51 -19.28 -4.93
CA LEU A 227 -4.67 -18.37 -4.91
C LEU A 227 -5.95 -19.19 -4.84
N ALA A 228 -6.97 -18.67 -4.16
CA ALA A 228 -8.23 -19.36 -4.02
C ALA A 228 -9.00 -19.40 -5.36
N PRO A 229 -9.80 -20.44 -5.63
CA PRO A 229 -10.68 -20.48 -6.79
C PRO A 229 -11.53 -19.22 -6.91
N GLY A 230 -11.75 -18.73 -8.14
CA GLY A 230 -12.45 -17.48 -8.39
C GLY A 230 -11.60 -16.21 -8.24
N TRP A 231 -10.29 -16.35 -8.01
CA TRP A 231 -9.31 -15.26 -7.96
C TRP A 231 -9.45 -14.27 -9.12
N ASP A 232 -9.60 -14.75 -10.36
CA ASP A 232 -9.63 -13.85 -11.53
C ASP A 232 -10.80 -12.87 -11.49
N VAL A 233 -11.95 -13.30 -10.96
CA VAL A 233 -13.11 -12.42 -10.76
C VAL A 233 -12.82 -11.42 -9.64
N ARG A 234 -12.37 -11.89 -8.47
CA ARG A 234 -12.09 -11.04 -7.31
C ARG A 234 -10.98 -10.03 -7.57
N ARG A 235 -9.93 -10.41 -8.31
CA ARG A 235 -8.87 -9.52 -8.77
C ARG A 235 -9.42 -8.34 -9.55
N ASN A 236 -10.35 -8.56 -10.49
CA ASN A 236 -10.94 -7.46 -11.25
C ASN A 236 -11.73 -6.50 -10.35
N ILE A 237 -12.43 -7.01 -9.34
CA ILE A 237 -13.14 -6.20 -8.33
C ILE A 237 -12.15 -5.40 -7.49
N TYR A 238 -11.10 -6.04 -6.97
CA TYR A 238 -10.12 -5.38 -6.12
C TYR A 238 -9.31 -4.31 -6.86
N GLN A 239 -9.06 -4.50 -8.17
CA GLN A 239 -8.37 -3.54 -9.02
C GLN A 239 -9.22 -2.30 -9.37
N LEU A 240 -10.54 -2.31 -9.16
CA LEU A 240 -11.37 -1.10 -9.33
C LEU A 240 -10.97 0.00 -8.34
N TRP A 241 -10.67 -0.35 -7.09
CA TRP A 241 -10.28 0.62 -6.06
C TRP A 241 -9.05 1.45 -6.46
N PRO A 242 -7.87 0.86 -6.72
CA PRO A 242 -6.71 1.63 -7.14
C PRO A 242 -6.94 2.36 -8.47
N ALA A 243 -7.71 1.80 -9.41
CA ALA A 243 -8.07 2.51 -10.64
C ALA A 243 -8.87 3.79 -10.39
N LEU A 244 -9.81 3.75 -9.44
CA LEU A 244 -10.58 4.91 -9.02
C LEU A 244 -9.73 5.92 -8.24
N VAL A 245 -8.78 5.46 -7.41
CA VAL A 245 -7.79 6.33 -6.76
C VAL A 245 -6.98 7.09 -7.82
N HIS A 246 -6.43 6.38 -8.82
CA HIS A 246 -5.63 7.00 -9.88
C HIS A 246 -6.45 7.95 -10.75
N LEU A 247 -7.71 7.62 -11.06
CA LEU A 247 -8.62 8.54 -11.75
C LEU A 247 -8.76 9.86 -10.99
N ARG A 248 -8.93 9.81 -9.66
CA ARG A 248 -9.10 11.00 -8.82
C ARG A 248 -7.82 11.82 -8.68
N LEU A 249 -6.66 11.15 -8.61
CA LEU A 249 -5.36 11.83 -8.44
C LEU A 249 -4.79 12.39 -9.75
N PHE A 250 -4.98 11.68 -10.86
CA PHE A 250 -4.25 11.92 -12.10
C PHE A 250 -5.17 12.11 -13.32
N GLY A 251 -6.48 11.97 -13.15
CA GLY A 251 -7.50 12.29 -14.14
C GLY A 251 -7.83 11.18 -15.14
N ASN A 252 -8.48 11.58 -16.24
CA ASN A 252 -9.21 10.70 -17.16
C ASN A 252 -8.37 9.64 -17.90
N GLY A 253 -7.04 9.71 -17.83
CA GLY A 253 -6.15 8.69 -18.40
C GLY A 253 -6.38 7.28 -17.85
N TYR A 254 -7.00 7.17 -16.67
CA TYR A 254 -7.29 5.90 -16.00
C TYR A 254 -8.70 5.33 -16.27
N LEU A 255 -9.55 6.05 -17.00
CA LEU A 255 -10.88 5.54 -17.40
C LEU A 255 -10.82 4.20 -18.16
N PRO A 256 -9.89 3.98 -19.12
CA PRO A 256 -9.82 2.70 -19.84
C PRO A 256 -9.58 1.50 -18.90
N MET A 257 -8.80 1.72 -17.82
CA MET A 257 -8.54 0.68 -16.83
C MET A 257 -9.80 0.32 -16.06
N ILE A 258 -10.57 1.31 -15.61
CA ILE A 258 -11.86 1.08 -14.93
C ILE A 258 -12.82 0.34 -15.85
N TYR A 259 -12.98 0.78 -17.10
CA TYR A 259 -13.85 0.13 -18.07
C TYR A 259 -13.44 -1.30 -18.36
N SER A 260 -12.14 -1.58 -18.49
CA SER A 260 -11.63 -2.93 -18.69
C SER A 260 -12.00 -3.87 -17.53
N ARG A 261 -11.89 -3.40 -16.27
CA ARG A 261 -12.26 -4.20 -15.09
C ARG A 261 -13.76 -4.43 -14.99
N LEU A 262 -14.57 -3.40 -15.22
CA LEU A 262 -16.03 -3.52 -15.23
C LEU A 262 -16.52 -4.49 -16.33
N SER A 263 -15.96 -4.39 -17.54
CA SER A 263 -16.32 -5.27 -18.66
C SER A 263 -15.90 -6.73 -18.41
N ALA A 264 -14.75 -6.96 -17.76
CA ALA A 264 -14.34 -8.30 -17.36
C ALA A 264 -15.29 -8.93 -16.32
N LEU A 265 -16.01 -8.11 -15.56
CA LEU A 265 -17.03 -8.52 -14.61
C LEU A 265 -18.44 -8.64 -15.23
N GLY A 266 -18.61 -8.29 -16.51
CA GLY A 266 -19.90 -8.31 -17.20
C GLY A 266 -20.83 -7.12 -16.90
N PHE A 267 -20.31 -6.07 -16.29
CA PHE A 267 -21.04 -4.82 -16.02
C PHE A 267 -20.72 -3.75 -17.05
#